data_AF-A0A778IWG8-F1
#
_entry.id   AF-A0A778IWG8-F1
#
_cell.length_a   1.000
_cell.length_b   1.000
_cell.length_c   1.000
_cell.angle_alpha   90.00
_cell.angle_beta   90.00
_cell.angle_gamma   90.00
#
_symmetry.space_group_name_H-M   'P 1'
#
loop_
_entity.id
_entity.type
_entity.pdbx_description
1 polymer ?
#
loop_
_entity_poly.entity_id
_entity_poly.type
_entity_poly.pdbx_seq_one_letter_code
_entity_poly.pdbx_strand_id
1 'polypeptide(L)'
;MSDYLKGKRVVDPVLTSIARGYKNAAFIGERIFPVVLTDKEGVRVPTFGKTAFVEYDTERAVGADSNVLVREKTGTLDLVLGEHDLAAPVDYREQAESMFNEESKAIRRATNGVNLRRELIAARLAQDEKVYRTGHVKKLTASDRWAGGKGDPIGVIEAGMEAVRTATGLRPNLMTMGAGVMALLK
;
A
#
# COMPACT_ATOMS: atom_id res chain seq x y z
N MET A 1 6.00 -20.93 2.72
CA MET A 1 7.34 -21.23 3.27
C MET A 1 7.44 -22.69 3.75
N SER A 2 8.18 -23.55 3.02
CA SER A 2 8.34 -24.97 3.34
C SER A 2 9.19 -25.21 4.61
N ASP A 3 8.86 -26.22 5.41
CA ASP A 3 9.56 -26.54 6.67
C ASP A 3 11.05 -26.87 6.49
N TYR A 4 11.46 -27.27 5.29
CA TYR A 4 12.86 -27.52 4.95
C TYR A 4 13.76 -26.27 5.05
N LEU A 5 13.23 -25.08 4.76
CA LEU A 5 13.98 -23.83 4.78
C LEU A 5 14.09 -23.21 6.19
N LYS A 6 13.14 -23.52 7.08
CA LYS A 6 13.12 -22.99 8.46
C LYS A 6 14.32 -23.47 9.29
N GLY A 7 14.76 -24.72 9.10
CA GLY A 7 15.89 -25.30 9.86
C GLY A 7 17.27 -24.89 9.37
N LYS A 8 17.38 -24.32 8.16
CA LYS A 8 18.67 -23.92 7.55
C LYS A 8 19.04 -22.46 7.78
N ARG A 9 18.08 -21.59 8.12
CA ARG A 9 18.33 -20.19 8.46
C ARG A 9 18.56 -20.10 9.97
N VAL A 10 19.82 -20.03 10.41
CA VAL A 10 20.13 -19.60 11.78
C VAL A 10 19.80 -18.12 11.86
N VAL A 11 18.65 -17.79 12.45
CA VAL A 11 18.16 -16.41 12.55
C VAL A 11 18.78 -15.76 13.77
N ASP A 12 19.52 -14.67 13.55
CA ASP A 12 19.99 -13.82 14.64
C ASP A 12 18.81 -12.96 15.16
N PRO A 13 18.40 -13.11 16.43
CA PRO A 13 17.26 -12.39 16.99
C PRO A 13 17.52 -10.88 17.17
N VAL A 14 18.76 -10.47 17.42
CA VAL A 14 19.14 -9.07 17.62
C VAL A 14 19.07 -8.33 16.28
N LEU A 15 19.71 -8.89 15.27
CA LEU A 15 19.72 -8.37 13.91
C LEU A 15 18.31 -8.33 13.30
N THR A 16 17.49 -9.35 13.59
CA THR A 16 16.07 -9.37 13.20
C THR A 16 15.27 -8.24 13.87
N SER A 17 15.53 -7.95 15.14
CA SER A 17 14.85 -6.84 15.84
C SER A 17 15.20 -5.48 15.24
N ILE A 18 16.47 -5.28 14.84
CA ILE A 18 16.95 -4.06 14.18
C ILE A 18 16.28 -3.90 12.82
N ALA A 19 16.19 -4.98 12.03
CA ALA A 19 15.50 -4.96 10.74
C ALA A 19 14.00 -4.62 10.89
N ARG A 20 13.30 -5.24 11.85
CA ARG A 20 11.88 -4.95 12.12
C ARG A 20 11.63 -3.52 12.62
N GLY A 21 12.58 -2.96 13.37
CA GLY A 21 12.51 -1.58 13.87
C GLY A 21 12.87 -0.52 12.82
N TYR A 22 13.42 -0.91 11.68
CA TYR A 22 13.84 0.02 10.64
C TYR A 22 12.64 0.71 10.00
N LYS A 23 12.59 2.04 10.08
CA LYS A 23 11.57 2.88 9.43
C LYS A 23 12.26 4.01 8.67
N ASN A 24 11.77 4.26 7.45
CA ASN A 24 12.18 5.40 6.66
C ASN A 24 10.98 6.37 6.56
N ALA A 25 11.11 7.56 7.17
CA ALA A 25 10.04 8.54 7.24
C ALA A 25 9.65 9.15 5.88
N ALA A 26 10.50 9.01 4.86
CA ALA A 26 10.23 9.51 3.52
C ALA A 26 9.29 8.58 2.73
N PHE A 27 9.15 7.32 3.11
CA PHE A 27 8.29 6.36 2.42
C PHE A 27 6.83 6.54 2.83
N ILE A 28 5.95 6.58 1.83
CA ILE A 28 4.51 6.77 2.00
C ILE A 28 3.70 5.57 1.49
N GLY A 29 4.35 4.58 0.87
CA GLY A 29 3.70 3.39 0.33
C GLY A 29 2.86 2.64 1.36
N GLU A 30 3.33 2.50 2.60
CA GLU A 30 2.56 1.86 3.68
C GLU A 30 1.34 2.67 4.14
N ARG A 31 1.31 4.00 3.89
CA ARG A 31 0.14 4.83 4.16
C ARG A 31 -0.94 4.66 3.10
N ILE A 32 -0.53 4.42 1.85
CA ILE A 32 -1.44 4.17 0.73
C ILE A 32 -1.92 2.71 0.76
N PHE A 33 -1.01 1.77 0.99
CA PHE A 33 -1.25 0.33 1.02
C PHE A 33 -0.80 -0.25 2.38
N PRO A 34 -1.74 -0.39 3.34
CA PRO A 34 -1.44 -0.98 4.64
C PRO A 34 -0.92 -2.43 4.51
N VAL A 35 0.03 -2.80 5.38
CA VAL A 35 0.61 -4.15 5.39
C VAL A 35 -0.37 -5.14 6.03
N VAL A 36 -0.70 -6.20 5.30
CA VAL A 36 -1.50 -7.33 5.79
C VAL A 36 -0.63 -8.58 5.79
N LEU A 37 -0.58 -9.28 6.93
CA LEU A 37 0.19 -10.50 7.08
C LEU A 37 -0.63 -11.71 6.58
N THR A 38 0.03 -12.63 5.87
CA THR A 38 -0.54 -13.89 5.40
C THR A 38 0.46 -15.01 5.52
N ASP A 39 -0.02 -16.22 5.84
CA ASP A 39 0.82 -17.41 5.95
C ASP A 39 1.12 -18.05 4.59
N LYS A 40 0.29 -17.78 3.59
CA LYS A 40 0.38 -18.38 2.25
C LYS A 40 0.89 -17.37 1.23
N GLU A 41 1.74 -17.86 0.33
CA GLU A 41 2.26 -17.09 -0.81
C GLU A 41 1.20 -16.84 -1.88
N GLY A 42 0.25 -17.77 -2.05
CA GLY A 42 -0.94 -17.57 -2.88
C GLY A 42 -2.16 -17.28 -2.02
N VAL A 43 -2.81 -16.13 -2.24
CA VAL A 43 -4.00 -15.72 -1.49
C VAL A 43 -5.08 -15.23 -2.44
N ARG A 44 -6.31 -15.70 -2.23
CA ARG A 44 -7.49 -15.17 -2.91
C ARG A 44 -8.13 -14.09 -2.03
N VAL A 45 -8.01 -12.84 -2.44
CA VAL A 45 -8.54 -11.69 -1.69
C VAL A 45 -9.93 -11.32 -2.24
N PRO A 46 -10.96 -11.17 -1.40
CA PRO A 46 -12.25 -10.66 -1.84
C PRO A 46 -12.12 -9.19 -2.28
N THR A 47 -12.72 -8.84 -3.41
CA THR A 47 -12.76 -7.45 -3.89
C THR A 47 -13.92 -6.69 -3.28
N PHE A 48 -13.65 -5.54 -2.69
CA PHE A 48 -14.69 -4.73 -2.07
C PHE A 48 -15.40 -3.87 -3.12
N GLY A 49 -16.73 -4.00 -3.20
CA GLY A 49 -17.59 -3.17 -4.03
C GLY A 49 -18.53 -2.30 -3.19
N LYS A 50 -19.60 -1.78 -3.81
CA LYS A 50 -20.64 -0.97 -3.14
C LYS A 50 -21.55 -1.79 -2.21
N THR A 51 -21.24 -3.07 -2.01
CA THR A 51 -22.06 -4.05 -1.30
C THR A 51 -22.28 -3.70 0.18
N ALA A 52 -21.39 -2.92 0.80
CA ALA A 52 -21.55 -2.46 2.18
C ALA A 52 -22.58 -1.31 2.35
N PHE A 53 -23.06 -0.71 1.25
CA PHE A 53 -24.00 0.42 1.26
C PHE A 53 -25.35 0.07 0.60
N VAL A 54 -25.67 -1.22 0.51
CA VAL A 54 -27.01 -1.67 0.11
C VAL A 54 -27.95 -1.47 1.30
N GLU A 55 -29.07 -0.78 1.06
CA GLU A 55 -30.13 -0.63 2.05
C GLU A 55 -30.75 -2.00 2.31
N TYR A 56 -30.66 -2.46 3.56
CA TYR A 56 -31.30 -3.68 4.00
C TYR A 56 -32.58 -3.31 4.75
N ASP A 57 -33.66 -4.01 4.44
CA ASP A 57 -34.85 -3.95 5.29
C ASP A 57 -34.47 -4.56 6.64
N THR A 58 -34.46 -3.72 7.67
CA THR A 58 -34.11 -4.10 9.05
C THR A 58 -35.35 -4.18 9.92
N GLU A 59 -36.50 -3.74 9.43
CA GLU A 59 -37.74 -3.82 10.17
C GLU A 59 -38.28 -5.25 10.10
N ARG A 60 -38.48 -5.85 11.28
CA ARG A 60 -39.01 -7.21 11.42
C ARG A 60 -40.33 -7.12 12.18
N ALA A 61 -41.40 -7.66 11.58
CA ALA A 61 -42.68 -7.82 12.25
C ALA A 61 -42.57 -8.83 13.42
N VAL A 62 -43.32 -8.59 14.50
CA VAL A 62 -43.35 -9.47 15.67
C VAL A 62 -43.84 -10.86 15.24
N GLY A 63 -42.98 -11.88 15.34
CA GLY A 63 -43.26 -13.28 14.99
C GLY A 63 -42.86 -13.73 13.59
N ALA A 64 -42.39 -12.84 12.70
CA ALA A 64 -41.86 -13.22 11.39
C ALA A 64 -40.45 -13.83 11.50
N ASP A 65 -39.98 -14.58 10.50
CA ASP A 65 -38.58 -15.02 10.44
C ASP A 65 -37.60 -13.83 10.30
N SER A 66 -36.33 -14.02 10.64
CA SER A 66 -35.30 -12.97 10.51
C SER A 66 -35.04 -12.64 9.04
N ASN A 67 -34.91 -11.35 8.71
CA ASN A 67 -34.46 -10.92 7.38
C ASN A 67 -33.07 -11.51 7.10
N VAL A 68 -32.94 -12.29 6.03
CA VAL A 68 -31.70 -12.97 5.66
C VAL A 68 -30.89 -12.09 4.73
N LEU A 69 -29.69 -11.70 5.15
CA LEU A 69 -28.73 -11.01 4.31
C LEU A 69 -28.13 -12.01 3.30
N VAL A 70 -28.65 -12.02 2.08
CA VAL A 70 -28.04 -12.77 0.98
C VAL A 70 -26.79 -12.03 0.56
N ARG A 71 -25.62 -12.54 0.98
CA ARG A 71 -24.32 -11.95 0.65
C ARG A 71 -24.12 -11.99 -0.87
N GLU A 72 -24.14 -10.83 -1.51
CA GLU A 72 -23.84 -10.73 -2.95
C GLU A 72 -22.46 -11.32 -3.25
N LYS A 73 -22.34 -11.94 -4.45
CA LYS A 73 -21.10 -12.54 -4.93
C LYS A 73 -20.01 -11.47 -5.02
N THR A 74 -19.17 -11.43 -4.00
CA THR A 74 -17.97 -10.61 -3.97
C THR A 74 -17.00 -11.17 -5.00
N GLY A 75 -16.44 -10.31 -5.87
CA GLY A 75 -15.39 -10.73 -6.78
C GLY A 75 -14.17 -11.22 -5.99
N THR A 76 -13.31 -12.02 -6.63
CA THR A 76 -12.09 -12.51 -6.00
C THR A 76 -10.90 -12.18 -6.86
N LEU A 77 -9.84 -11.66 -6.24
CA LEU A 77 -8.56 -11.37 -6.86
C LEU A 77 -7.53 -12.40 -6.35
N ASP A 78 -6.93 -13.13 -7.27
CA ASP A 78 -5.83 -14.03 -6.94
C ASP A 78 -4.52 -13.25 -6.87
N LEU A 79 -3.88 -13.26 -5.71
CA LEU A 79 -2.58 -12.68 -5.45
C LEU A 79 -1.54 -13.78 -5.27
N VAL A 80 -0.37 -13.57 -5.89
CA VAL A 80 0.81 -14.41 -5.68
C VAL A 80 1.93 -13.50 -5.19
N LEU A 81 2.48 -13.83 -4.02
CA LEU A 81 3.59 -13.13 -3.40
C LEU A 81 4.91 -13.66 -3.95
N GLY A 82 5.78 -12.76 -4.41
CA GLY A 82 7.16 -13.07 -4.78
C GLY A 82 8.12 -12.81 -3.62
N GLU A 83 9.11 -13.69 -3.43
CA GLU A 83 10.18 -13.47 -2.45
C GLU A 83 11.12 -12.35 -2.95
N HIS A 84 11.34 -11.37 -2.08
CA HIS A 84 12.32 -10.30 -2.29
C HIS A 84 13.35 -10.37 -1.17
N ASP A 85 14.58 -10.72 -1.53
CA ASP A 85 15.72 -10.83 -0.63
C ASP A 85 16.88 -9.94 -1.12
N LEU A 86 17.70 -9.45 -0.19
CA LEU A 86 18.88 -8.66 -0.45
C LEU A 86 19.95 -8.97 0.60
N ALA A 87 21.12 -9.42 0.15
CA ALA A 87 22.28 -9.65 0.99
C ALA A 87 23.24 -8.45 0.96
N ALA A 88 23.80 -8.10 2.12
CA ALA A 88 24.87 -7.12 2.25
C ALA A 88 26.06 -7.79 2.96
N PRO A 89 27.19 -8.02 2.26
CA PRO A 89 28.35 -8.66 2.86
C PRO A 89 29.05 -7.72 3.86
N VAL A 90 29.68 -8.31 4.87
CA VAL A 90 30.55 -7.64 5.84
C VAL A 90 31.89 -8.36 5.84
N ASP A 91 32.99 -7.63 5.63
CA ASP A 91 34.34 -8.19 5.70
C ASP A 91 34.82 -8.24 7.16
N TYR A 92 35.49 -9.33 7.53
CA TYR A 92 36.02 -9.52 8.90
C TYR A 92 37.11 -8.50 9.26
N ARG A 93 37.88 -8.00 8.28
CA ARG A 93 38.87 -6.94 8.48
C ARG A 93 38.19 -5.61 8.73
N GLU A 94 37.12 -5.32 7.99
CA GLU A 94 36.32 -4.11 8.16
C GLU A 94 35.63 -4.10 9.54
N GLN A 95 35.07 -5.24 9.96
CA GLN A 95 34.48 -5.40 11.29
C GLN A 95 35.53 -5.25 12.40
N ALA A 96 36.75 -5.78 12.21
CA ALA A 96 37.82 -5.70 13.22
C ALA A 96 38.35 -4.27 13.42
N GLU A 97 38.37 -3.45 12.37
CA GLU A 97 38.83 -2.06 12.41
C GLU A 97 37.71 -1.07 12.76
N SER A 98 36.45 -1.48 12.71
CA SER A 98 35.32 -0.58 12.94
C SER A 98 35.01 -0.38 14.42
N MET A 99 34.80 0.88 14.80
CA MET A 99 34.25 1.23 16.12
C MET A 99 32.75 0.92 16.26
N PHE A 100 32.07 0.60 15.16
CA PHE A 100 30.63 0.35 15.12
C PHE A 100 30.34 -1.06 14.60
N ASN A 101 29.19 -1.61 14.96
CA ASN A 101 28.78 -2.92 14.43
C ASN A 101 28.44 -2.81 12.92
N GLU A 102 29.30 -3.35 12.05
CA GLU A 102 29.08 -3.32 10.59
C GLU A 102 27.93 -4.24 10.17
N GLU A 103 27.67 -5.33 10.89
CA GLU A 103 26.50 -6.20 10.63
C GLU A 103 25.19 -5.42 10.79
N SER A 104 25.12 -4.57 11.83
CA SER A 104 23.96 -3.69 12.03
C SER A 104 23.80 -2.66 10.91
N LYS A 105 24.90 -2.13 10.37
CA LYS A 105 24.86 -1.20 9.22
C LYS A 105 24.48 -1.92 7.93
N ALA A 106 25.03 -3.11 7.69
CA ALA A 106 24.74 -3.95 6.55
C ALA A 106 23.26 -4.33 6.50
N ILE A 107 22.67 -4.71 7.65
CA ILE A 107 21.24 -5.01 7.74
C ILE A 107 20.38 -3.78 7.47
N ARG A 108 20.71 -2.61 8.04
CA ARG A 108 19.97 -1.38 7.73
C ARG A 108 20.00 -1.06 6.23
N ARG A 109 21.14 -1.30 5.56
CA ARG A 109 21.28 -1.11 4.10
C ARG A 109 20.42 -2.11 3.33
N ALA A 110 20.48 -3.38 3.68
CA ALA A 110 19.67 -4.43 3.05
C ALA A 110 18.16 -4.17 3.24
N THR A 111 17.73 -3.89 4.47
CA THR A 111 16.33 -3.55 4.78
C THR A 111 15.87 -2.30 4.04
N ASN A 112 16.70 -1.25 3.96
CA ASN A 112 16.37 -0.06 3.19
C ASN A 112 16.21 -0.37 1.69
N GLY A 113 17.08 -1.20 1.11
CA GLY A 113 17.00 -1.60 -0.29
C GLY A 113 15.70 -2.34 -0.61
N VAL A 114 15.31 -3.29 0.24
CA VAL A 114 14.03 -4.01 0.12
C VAL A 114 12.84 -3.05 0.25
N ASN A 115 12.86 -2.18 1.26
CA ASN A 115 11.80 -1.20 1.49
C ASN A 115 11.66 -0.20 0.33
N LEU A 116 12.78 0.25 -0.25
CA LEU A 116 12.78 1.12 -1.43
C LEU A 116 12.16 0.41 -2.64
N ARG A 117 12.47 -0.86 -2.86
CA ARG A 117 11.86 -1.64 -3.95
C ARG A 117 10.34 -1.73 -3.76
N ARG A 118 9.88 -2.00 -2.53
CA ARG A 118 8.46 -2.02 -2.19
C ARG A 118 7.79 -0.67 -2.43
N GLU A 119 8.43 0.44 -2.04
CA GLU A 119 7.94 1.80 -2.30
C GLU A 119 7.77 2.07 -3.80
N LEU A 120 8.74 1.66 -4.62
CA LEU A 120 8.66 1.81 -6.08
C LEU A 120 7.53 0.98 -6.70
N ILE A 121 7.29 -0.23 -6.19
CA ILE A 121 6.17 -1.07 -6.64
C ILE A 121 4.84 -0.39 -6.28
N ALA A 122 4.70 0.09 -5.03
CA ALA A 122 3.51 0.81 -4.58
C ALA A 122 3.26 2.07 -5.41
N ALA A 123 4.30 2.88 -5.67
CA ALA A 123 4.18 4.09 -6.48
C ALA A 123 3.76 3.77 -7.92
N ARG A 124 4.35 2.74 -8.54
CA ARG A 124 3.96 2.30 -9.89
C ARG A 124 2.52 1.82 -9.94
N LEU A 125 2.08 1.07 -8.94
CA LEU A 125 0.70 0.58 -8.87
C LEU A 125 -0.30 1.74 -8.69
N ALA A 126 0.00 2.69 -7.81
CA ALA A 126 -0.84 3.86 -7.56
C ALA A 126 -0.87 4.88 -8.73
N GLN A 127 0.10 4.81 -9.65
CA GLN A 127 0.16 5.69 -10.83
C GLN A 127 -0.25 5.00 -12.13
N ASP A 128 -0.52 3.70 -12.11
CA ASP A 128 -0.95 2.96 -13.30
C ASP A 128 -2.42 3.22 -13.60
N GLU A 129 -2.67 4.01 -14.65
CA GLU A 129 -4.01 4.35 -15.13
C GLU A 129 -4.88 3.12 -15.40
N LYS A 130 -4.28 1.97 -15.74
CA LYS A 130 -5.00 0.73 -16.09
C LYS A 130 -5.64 0.03 -14.89
N VAL A 131 -5.16 0.30 -13.68
CA VAL A 131 -5.68 -0.28 -12.43
C VAL A 131 -6.96 0.42 -12.00
N TYR A 132 -7.20 1.64 -12.48
CA TYR A 132 -8.35 2.44 -12.14
C TYR A 132 -9.50 2.23 -13.11
N ARG A 133 -10.72 2.22 -12.58
CA ARG A 133 -11.95 2.21 -13.38
C ARG A 133 -12.07 3.52 -14.17
N THR A 134 -12.67 3.45 -15.36
CA THR A 134 -13.04 4.64 -16.16
C THR A 134 -13.76 5.68 -15.31
N GLY A 135 -13.30 6.93 -15.36
CA GLY A 135 -13.83 8.04 -14.56
C GLY A 135 -13.11 8.27 -13.22
N HIS A 136 -12.20 7.37 -12.80
CA HIS A 136 -11.35 7.54 -11.61
C HIS A 136 -9.92 8.00 -11.95
N VAL A 137 -9.68 8.38 -13.21
CA VAL A 137 -8.41 8.93 -13.70
C VAL A 137 -8.72 10.22 -14.46
N LYS A 138 -8.01 11.30 -14.12
CA LYS A 138 -8.04 12.56 -14.87
C LYS A 138 -6.64 12.94 -15.30
N LYS A 139 -6.39 12.92 -16.60
CA LYS A 139 -5.14 13.39 -17.18
C LYS A 139 -5.23 14.90 -17.40
N LEU A 140 -4.44 15.67 -16.67
CA LEU A 140 -4.41 17.13 -16.82
C LEU A 140 -3.72 17.51 -18.13
N THR A 141 -4.40 18.31 -18.93
CA THR A 141 -3.84 18.86 -20.17
C THR A 141 -2.97 20.09 -19.88
N ALA A 142 -2.35 20.68 -20.90
CA ALA A 142 -1.49 21.85 -20.74
C ALA A 142 -2.25 23.10 -20.23
N SER A 143 -3.56 23.20 -20.44
CA SER A 143 -4.39 24.28 -19.89
C SER A 143 -4.82 24.04 -18.44
N ASP A 144 -4.96 22.77 -18.05
CA ASP A 144 -5.53 22.37 -16.76
C ASP A 144 -4.46 22.11 -15.70
N ARG A 145 -3.18 22.01 -16.11
CA ARG A 145 -2.06 21.83 -15.19
C ARG A 145 -1.84 23.09 -14.35
N TRP A 146 -1.49 22.89 -13.08
CA TRP A 146 -1.37 23.96 -12.09
C TRP A 146 -0.09 24.80 -12.25
N ALA A 147 0.69 24.56 -13.29
CA ALA A 147 1.92 25.31 -13.55
C ALA A 147 1.58 26.71 -14.10
N GLY A 148 2.23 27.73 -13.54
CA GLY A 148 2.05 29.11 -13.98
C GLY A 148 0.73 29.76 -13.56
N GLY A 149 0.11 29.30 -12.47
CA GLY A 149 -1.12 29.88 -11.91
C GLY A 149 -2.38 29.63 -12.74
N LYS A 150 -2.34 28.65 -13.66
CA LYS A 150 -3.47 28.25 -14.49
C LYS A 150 -4.19 27.03 -13.90
N GLY A 151 -5.46 26.84 -14.27
CA GLY A 151 -6.30 25.73 -13.83
C GLY A 151 -7.01 25.98 -12.49
N ASP A 152 -7.79 25.00 -12.07
CA ASP A 152 -8.53 25.02 -10.80
C ASP A 152 -8.17 23.76 -9.98
N PRO A 153 -7.16 23.85 -9.10
CA PRO A 153 -6.75 22.72 -8.28
C PRO A 153 -7.85 22.21 -7.35
N ILE A 154 -8.62 23.12 -6.76
CA ILE A 154 -9.66 22.78 -5.78
C ILE A 154 -10.79 22.04 -6.49
N GLY A 155 -11.29 22.56 -7.61
CA GLY A 155 -12.34 21.90 -8.37
C GLY A 155 -11.92 20.52 -8.91
N VAL A 156 -10.65 20.34 -9.27
CA VAL A 156 -10.11 19.02 -9.66
C VAL A 156 -10.11 18.04 -8.49
N ILE A 157 -9.68 18.48 -7.30
CA ILE A 157 -9.65 17.64 -6.10
C ILE A 157 -11.07 17.28 -5.67
N GLU A 158 -12.00 18.25 -5.63
CA GLU A 158 -13.40 18.02 -5.28
C GLU A 158 -14.09 17.05 -6.24
N ALA A 159 -13.87 17.20 -7.55
CA ALA A 159 -14.38 16.25 -8.53
C ALA A 159 -13.85 14.82 -8.29
N GLY A 160 -12.58 14.68 -7.91
CA GLY A 160 -11.99 13.40 -7.53
C GLY A 160 -12.60 12.82 -6.25
N MET A 161 -12.81 13.65 -5.21
CA MET A 161 -13.47 13.23 -3.97
C MET A 161 -14.90 12.75 -4.21
N GLU A 162 -15.66 13.46 -5.05
CA GLU A 162 -17.03 13.09 -5.41
C GLU A 162 -17.08 11.80 -6.26
N ALA A 163 -16.12 11.58 -7.15
CA ALA A 163 -16.00 10.33 -7.89
C ALA A 163 -15.79 9.13 -6.96
N VAL A 164 -14.91 9.26 -5.96
CA VAL A 164 -14.70 8.21 -4.94
C VAL A 164 -15.98 8.02 -4.11
N ARG A 165 -16.56 9.11 -3.59
CA ARG A 165 -17.79 9.06 -2.77
C ARG A 165 -18.95 8.40 -3.51
N THR A 166 -19.12 8.66 -4.80
CA THR A 166 -20.20 8.08 -5.60
C THR A 166 -20.01 6.57 -5.80
N ALA A 167 -18.76 6.12 -5.96
CA ALA A 167 -18.43 4.72 -6.19
C ALA A 167 -18.45 3.89 -4.89
N THR A 168 -17.92 4.42 -3.79
CA THR A 168 -17.73 3.66 -2.54
C THR A 168 -18.70 4.05 -1.42
N GLY A 169 -19.40 5.17 -1.51
CA GLY A 169 -20.25 5.69 -0.43
C GLY A 169 -19.50 6.45 0.67
N LEU A 170 -18.16 6.48 0.63
CA LEU A 170 -17.32 7.12 1.63
C LEU A 170 -16.48 8.24 1.02
N ARG A 171 -16.24 9.29 1.81
CA ARG A 171 -15.26 10.32 1.44
C ARG A 171 -13.84 9.76 1.60
N PRO A 172 -12.91 10.09 0.68
CA PRO A 172 -11.51 9.72 0.83
C PRO A 172 -10.90 10.42 2.07
N ASN A 173 -9.97 9.75 2.73
CA ASN A 173 -9.28 10.22 3.94
C ASN A 173 -7.78 10.49 3.72
N LEU A 174 -7.23 10.12 2.57
CA LEU A 174 -5.83 10.26 2.22
C LEU A 174 -5.70 10.95 0.86
N MET A 175 -4.87 11.99 0.82
CA MET A 175 -4.42 12.62 -0.42
C MET A 175 -2.90 12.61 -0.44
N THR A 176 -2.31 12.12 -1.52
CA THR A 176 -0.87 12.14 -1.75
C THR A 176 -0.54 13.10 -2.88
N MET A 177 0.47 13.95 -2.66
CA MET A 177 0.88 14.95 -3.62
C MET A 177 2.40 14.92 -3.79
N GLY A 178 2.87 15.04 -5.03
CA GLY A 178 4.29 15.21 -5.30
C GLY A 178 4.78 16.56 -4.80
N ALA A 179 6.03 16.63 -4.33
CA ALA A 179 6.62 17.87 -3.80
C ALA A 179 6.56 19.03 -4.81
N GLY A 180 6.76 18.75 -6.10
CA GLY A 180 6.64 19.75 -7.17
C GLY A 180 5.22 20.26 -7.36
N VAL A 181 4.20 19.43 -7.14
CA VAL A 181 2.78 19.84 -7.22
C VAL A 181 2.42 20.68 -6.00
N MET A 182 2.86 20.29 -4.81
CA MET A 182 2.63 21.06 -3.58
C MET A 182 3.27 22.46 -3.65
N ALA A 183 4.42 22.59 -4.31
CA ALA A 183 5.06 23.89 -4.50
C ALA A 183 4.27 24.84 -5.41
N LEU A 184 3.45 24.30 -6.33
CA LEU A 184 2.61 25.09 -7.24
C LEU A 184 1.31 25.58 -6.61
N LEU A 185 0.94 25.06 -5.43
CA LEU A 185 -0.27 25.45 -4.69
C LEU A 185 -0.03 26.60 -3.69
N LYS A 186 1.20 27.11 -3.62
CA LYS A 186 1.57 28.27 -2.81
C LYS A 186 1.31 29.55 -3.58
#